data_AF-A0A7S4K8U6-F1
#
_entry.id   AF-A0A7S4K8U6-F1
#
_cell.length_a   1.000
_cell.length_b   1.000
_cell.length_c   1.000
_cell.angle_alpha   90.00
_cell.angle_beta   90.00
_cell.angle_gamma   90.00
#
_symmetry.space_group_name_H-M   'P 1'
#
loop_
_entity.id
_entity.type
_entity.pdbx_description
1 polymer ?
#
loop_
_entity_poly.entity_id
_entity_poly.type
_entity_poly.pdbx_seq_one_letter_code
_entity_poly.pdbx_strand_id
1 'polypeptide(L)'
;MEGMHVSALPKHKGKVMVPQQGWNYISASHSTRLVVSGHAYFSNSYAMTAAPLGWSVSVSRHGLPFIASVEKGAVIGTQFHPELSGEVGQLILQNWLKTSPDGRLKRQPHNHTVSEAWKHKKADYFSPSFSPSSSPPPLTTVTKRIIPCLDVKGGRVVKGVSFEGLRDAGDPVALAMEYQRQGADELTVLDISATQEERDTAKEIVRAIRKETLLPMCVGGGVNSVAAAAALLGAGADKVAVNTSAVRNPELIGDIAAKFGSQCMVLAVDARRRIEEEEEGE
;
A
#
# COMPACT_ATOMS: atom_id res chain seq x y z
N MET A 1 -23.27 20.47 2.56
CA MET A 1 -22.58 19.20 2.20
C MET A 1 -23.63 18.09 1.99
N GLU A 2 -24.76 18.40 1.35
CA GLU A 2 -25.79 17.40 1.02
C GLU A 2 -25.30 16.49 -0.12
N GLY A 3 -25.56 15.19 -0.01
CA GLY A 3 -25.33 14.22 -1.10
C GLY A 3 -24.02 13.45 -1.09
N MET A 4 -23.10 13.71 -0.15
CA MET A 4 -21.93 12.85 0.07
C MET A 4 -22.24 11.82 1.16
N HIS A 5 -22.13 10.53 0.85
CA HIS A 5 -22.35 9.45 1.82
C HIS A 5 -21.12 8.57 1.93
N VAL A 6 -20.60 8.42 3.15
CA VAL A 6 -19.47 7.54 3.49
C VAL A 6 -19.97 6.47 4.44
N SER A 7 -19.64 5.22 4.17
CA SER A 7 -20.00 4.09 5.02
C SER A 7 -18.81 3.16 5.25
N ALA A 8 -18.85 2.42 6.35
CA ALA A 8 -17.91 1.31 6.56
C ALA A 8 -18.05 0.30 5.42
N LEU A 9 -16.92 -0.28 5.00
CA LEU A 9 -16.93 -1.39 4.06
C LEU A 9 -17.62 -2.60 4.72
N PRO A 10 -18.46 -3.34 3.98
CA PRO A 10 -19.25 -4.41 4.54
C PRO A 10 -18.36 -5.58 4.99
N LYS A 11 -18.47 -5.96 6.27
CA LYS A 11 -17.89 -7.21 6.77
C LYS A 11 -18.80 -8.38 6.35
N HIS A 12 -18.57 -8.97 5.18
CA HIS A 12 -19.43 -10.04 4.68
C HIS A 12 -18.89 -11.43 5.04
N LYS A 13 -19.37 -12.02 6.16
CA LYS A 13 -19.19 -13.45 6.55
C LYS A 13 -17.83 -14.08 6.15
N GLY A 14 -16.71 -13.40 6.39
CA GLY A 14 -15.35 -13.88 6.07
C GLY A 14 -14.93 -13.87 4.59
N LYS A 15 -15.79 -13.41 3.66
CA LYS A 15 -15.48 -13.32 2.23
C LYS A 15 -14.85 -11.99 1.81
N VAL A 16 -14.98 -10.95 2.63
CA VAL A 16 -14.44 -9.60 2.38
C VAL A 16 -13.67 -9.16 3.62
N MET A 17 -12.36 -9.02 3.48
CA MET A 17 -11.47 -8.56 4.56
C MET A 17 -11.57 -7.05 4.72
N VAL A 18 -11.65 -6.56 5.97
CA VAL A 18 -11.66 -5.13 6.28
C VAL A 18 -10.53 -4.88 7.30
N PRO A 19 -9.63 -3.91 7.09
CA PRO A 19 -9.60 -2.94 5.98
C PRO A 19 -9.38 -3.59 4.60
N GLN A 20 -9.84 -2.93 3.54
CA GLN A 20 -9.33 -3.19 2.19
C GLN A 20 -7.83 -2.87 2.21
N GLN A 21 -7.01 -3.82 1.76
CA GLN A 21 -5.56 -3.73 1.72
C GLN A 21 -5.04 -4.33 0.42
N GLY A 22 -4.53 -3.48 -0.47
CA GLY A 22 -3.87 -3.91 -1.69
C GLY A 22 -4.41 -3.29 -2.96
N TRP A 23 -4.03 -3.90 -4.07
CA TRP A 23 -4.32 -3.39 -5.40
C TRP A 23 -5.72 -3.79 -5.84
N ASN A 24 -6.54 -2.80 -6.16
CA ASN A 24 -7.89 -3.00 -6.67
C ASN A 24 -8.09 -2.20 -7.96
N TYR A 25 -9.01 -2.67 -8.80
CA TYR A 25 -9.24 -2.05 -10.11
C TYR A 25 -10.16 -0.84 -10.00
N ILE A 26 -9.74 0.27 -10.60
CA ILE A 26 -10.54 1.47 -10.81
C ILE A 26 -11.20 1.35 -12.18
N SER A 27 -12.53 1.47 -12.21
CA SER A 27 -13.30 1.67 -13.43
C SER A 27 -13.59 3.16 -13.59
N ALA A 28 -12.79 3.85 -14.38
CA ALA A 28 -13.03 5.22 -14.77
C ALA A 28 -14.27 5.31 -15.70
N SER A 29 -15.03 6.39 -15.58
CA SER A 29 -16.20 6.61 -16.43
C SER A 29 -15.85 7.57 -17.57
N HIS A 30 -16.68 7.62 -18.62
CA HIS A 30 -16.49 8.59 -19.71
C HIS A 30 -16.53 10.06 -19.22
N SER A 31 -17.10 10.30 -18.03
CA SER A 31 -17.16 11.63 -17.42
C SER A 31 -15.87 12.02 -16.69
N THR A 32 -14.99 11.06 -16.35
CA THR A 32 -13.71 11.34 -15.69
C THR A 32 -12.63 11.69 -16.72
N ARG A 33 -11.93 12.79 -16.46
CA ARG A 33 -10.86 13.35 -17.32
C ARG A 33 -9.47 13.12 -16.72
N LEU A 34 -9.33 13.17 -15.40
CA LEU A 34 -8.05 13.09 -14.72
C LEU A 34 -7.70 11.65 -14.35
N VAL A 35 -8.72 10.88 -13.99
CA VAL A 35 -8.60 9.49 -13.55
C VAL A 35 -8.74 8.53 -14.74
N VAL A 36 -7.83 7.55 -14.79
CA VAL A 36 -7.82 6.47 -15.78
C VAL A 36 -8.17 5.15 -15.11
N SER A 37 -8.66 4.19 -15.90
CA SER A 37 -8.89 2.83 -15.40
C SER A 37 -7.56 2.09 -15.21
N GLY A 38 -7.48 1.29 -14.16
CA GLY A 38 -6.26 0.54 -13.83
C GLY A 38 -6.25 0.04 -12.39
N HIS A 39 -5.25 -0.78 -12.05
CA HIS A 39 -5.04 -1.19 -10.66
C HIS A 39 -4.37 -0.07 -9.87
N ALA A 40 -4.89 0.20 -8.67
CA ALA A 40 -4.36 1.19 -7.75
C ALA A 40 -4.36 0.65 -6.32
N TYR A 41 -3.54 1.24 -5.47
CA TYR A 41 -3.35 0.81 -4.09
C TYR A 41 -4.39 1.43 -3.15
N PHE A 42 -5.20 0.58 -2.51
CA PHE A 42 -6.20 0.97 -1.53
C PHE A 42 -5.83 0.48 -0.14
N SER A 43 -6.06 1.33 0.85
CA SER A 43 -5.78 1.07 2.26
C SER A 43 -6.84 1.74 3.15
N ASN A 44 -8.04 1.16 3.25
CA ASN A 44 -9.18 1.84 3.88
C ASN A 44 -10.23 0.87 4.48
N SER A 45 -10.88 1.31 5.56
CA SER A 45 -12.02 0.61 6.18
C SER A 45 -13.38 1.22 5.83
N TYR A 46 -13.38 2.47 5.36
CA TYR A 46 -14.56 3.24 5.00
C TYR A 46 -14.41 3.71 3.56
N ALA A 47 -15.54 3.87 2.87
CA ALA A 47 -15.54 4.36 1.50
C ALA A 47 -16.80 5.18 1.21
N MET A 48 -16.67 6.09 0.25
CA MET A 48 -17.80 6.86 -0.24
C MET A 48 -18.69 6.01 -1.15
N THR A 49 -20.00 6.02 -0.92
CA THR A 49 -20.99 5.27 -1.70
C THR A 49 -21.90 6.16 -2.53
N ALA A 50 -21.91 7.47 -2.28
CA ALA A 50 -22.59 8.46 -3.10
C ALA A 50 -21.77 9.76 -3.18
N ALA A 51 -21.72 10.36 -4.38
CA ALA A 51 -21.09 11.64 -4.64
C ALA A 51 -22.14 12.73 -4.87
N PRO A 52 -21.79 14.02 -4.62
CA PRO A 52 -22.69 15.13 -4.93
C PRO A 52 -23.01 15.23 -6.43
N LEU A 53 -24.18 15.78 -6.76
CA LEU A 53 -24.61 15.97 -8.15
C LEU A 53 -23.63 16.85 -8.94
N GLY A 54 -23.38 16.48 -10.20
CA GLY A 54 -22.50 17.23 -11.11
C GLY A 54 -21.00 16.99 -10.88
N TRP A 55 -20.63 16.01 -10.06
CA TRP A 55 -19.27 15.49 -9.98
C TRP A 55 -19.12 14.26 -10.88
N SER A 56 -17.98 14.17 -11.57
CA SER A 56 -17.62 12.94 -12.27
C SER A 56 -17.01 11.96 -11.27
N VAL A 57 -17.31 10.68 -11.43
CA VAL A 57 -16.84 9.63 -10.52
C VAL A 57 -16.17 8.47 -11.25
N SER A 58 -15.20 7.85 -10.60
CA SER A 58 -14.77 6.48 -10.90
C SER A 58 -15.22 5.53 -9.79
N VAL A 59 -15.37 4.26 -10.12
CA VAL A 59 -15.90 3.25 -9.19
C VAL A 59 -14.88 2.13 -9.01
N SER A 60 -14.79 1.59 -7.81
CA SER A 60 -14.15 0.30 -7.54
C SER A 60 -15.11 -0.58 -6.74
N ARG A 61 -14.72 -1.83 -6.47
CA ARG A 61 -15.55 -2.82 -5.78
C ARG A 61 -14.72 -3.59 -4.76
N HIS A 62 -15.19 -3.61 -3.51
CA HIS A 62 -14.64 -4.46 -2.45
C HIS A 62 -15.80 -4.97 -1.60
N GLY A 63 -16.34 -6.13 -1.99
CA GLY A 63 -17.64 -6.60 -1.52
C GLY A 63 -18.81 -5.86 -2.16
N LEU A 64 -18.93 -4.55 -1.90
CA LEU A 64 -19.90 -3.67 -2.55
C LEU A 64 -19.18 -2.63 -3.43
N PRO A 65 -19.88 -2.05 -4.43
CA PRO A 65 -19.37 -0.90 -5.18
C PRO A 65 -19.17 0.31 -4.27
N PHE A 66 -18.09 1.04 -4.51
CA PHE A 66 -17.84 2.31 -3.86
C PHE A 66 -17.14 3.26 -4.85
N ILE A 67 -17.19 4.55 -4.55
CA ILE A 67 -16.56 5.58 -5.37
C ILE A 67 -15.06 5.60 -5.09
N ALA A 68 -14.27 5.31 -6.13
CA ALA A 68 -12.82 5.29 -6.06
C ALA A 68 -12.21 6.69 -6.25
N SER A 69 -12.88 7.56 -6.99
CA SER A 69 -12.50 8.97 -7.11
C SER A 69 -13.68 9.87 -7.46
N VAL A 70 -13.54 11.15 -7.14
CA VAL A 70 -14.40 12.25 -7.58
C VAL A 70 -13.55 13.32 -8.27
N GLU A 71 -14.11 13.97 -9.29
CA GLU A 71 -13.48 15.15 -9.90
C GLU A 71 -14.51 16.22 -10.31
N LYS A 72 -14.10 17.49 -10.21
CA LYS A 72 -14.86 18.66 -10.68
C LYS A 72 -13.92 19.82 -10.98
N GLY A 73 -13.90 20.27 -12.24
CA GLY A 73 -12.92 21.26 -12.70
C GLY A 73 -11.49 20.76 -12.49
N ALA A 74 -10.70 21.49 -11.70
CA ALA A 74 -9.32 21.13 -11.30
C ALA A 74 -9.24 20.36 -9.97
N VAL A 75 -10.38 20.10 -9.32
CA VAL A 75 -10.44 19.36 -8.05
C VAL A 75 -10.54 17.87 -8.35
N ILE A 76 -9.70 17.08 -7.67
CA ILE A 76 -9.74 15.62 -7.65
C ILE A 76 -9.66 15.14 -6.20
N GLY A 77 -10.42 14.10 -5.87
CA GLY A 77 -10.26 13.33 -4.64
C GLY A 77 -10.20 11.84 -4.99
N THR A 78 -9.22 11.12 -4.43
CA THR A 78 -9.04 9.68 -4.64
C THR A 78 -9.17 8.93 -3.32
N GLN A 79 -9.84 7.78 -3.34
CA GLN A 79 -9.90 6.86 -2.20
C GLN A 79 -8.64 5.99 -2.11
N PHE A 80 -7.96 5.79 -3.24
CA PHE A 80 -6.66 5.13 -3.35
C PHE A 80 -5.52 6.16 -3.22
N HIS A 81 -4.30 5.65 -3.01
CA HIS A 81 -3.07 6.42 -2.90
C HIS A 81 -2.37 6.53 -4.26
N PRO A 82 -2.55 7.60 -5.05
CA PRO A 82 -1.90 7.73 -6.36
C PRO A 82 -0.37 7.71 -6.25
N GLU A 83 0.20 8.20 -5.16
CA GLU A 83 1.63 8.14 -4.86
C GLU A 83 2.14 6.70 -4.63
N LEU A 84 1.26 5.75 -4.28
CA LEU A 84 1.58 4.34 -4.08
C LEU A 84 1.05 3.41 -5.17
N SER A 85 0.47 3.97 -6.24
CA SER A 85 -0.26 3.23 -7.28
C SER A 85 0.53 3.07 -8.58
N GLY A 86 1.87 3.10 -8.50
CA GLY A 86 2.76 2.92 -9.65
C GLY A 86 2.41 3.83 -10.84
N GLU A 87 2.43 3.28 -12.04
CA GLU A 87 2.21 4.01 -13.30
C GLU A 87 0.82 4.68 -13.36
N VAL A 88 -0.23 3.98 -12.89
CA VAL A 88 -1.61 4.51 -12.88
C VAL A 88 -1.66 5.77 -12.02
N GLY A 89 -1.12 5.69 -10.81
CA GLY A 89 -1.08 6.81 -9.89
C GLY A 89 -0.25 7.98 -10.41
N GLN A 90 0.94 7.72 -10.98
CA GLN A 90 1.78 8.74 -11.60
C GLN A 90 1.07 9.45 -12.75
N LEU A 91 0.37 8.71 -13.62
CA LEU A 91 -0.38 9.30 -14.73
C LEU A 91 -1.49 10.23 -14.23
N ILE A 92 -2.21 9.83 -13.19
CA ILE A 92 -3.26 10.65 -12.55
C ILE A 92 -2.67 11.94 -11.99
N LEU A 93 -1.53 11.86 -11.26
CA LEU A 93 -0.84 13.04 -10.74
C LEU A 93 -0.33 13.95 -11.86
N GLN A 94 0.21 13.39 -12.93
CA GLN A 94 0.64 14.17 -14.10
C GLN A 94 -0.52 14.87 -14.81
N ASN A 95 -1.67 14.19 -14.95
CA ASN A 95 -2.88 14.79 -15.51
C ASN A 95 -3.33 15.98 -14.66
N TRP A 96 -3.37 15.79 -13.34
CA TRP A 96 -3.73 16.85 -12.41
C TRP A 96 -2.77 18.05 -12.48
N LEU A 97 -1.44 17.82 -12.45
CA LEU A 97 -0.44 18.89 -12.57
C LEU A 97 -0.51 19.67 -13.90
N LYS A 98 -1.00 19.03 -14.97
CA LYS A 98 -1.21 19.65 -16.29
C LYS A 98 -2.58 20.32 -16.44
N THR A 99 -3.44 20.23 -15.43
CA THR A 99 -4.77 20.82 -15.44
C THR A 99 -4.68 22.31 -15.13
N SER A 100 -5.26 23.13 -16.00
CA SER A 100 -5.36 24.56 -15.77
C SER A 100 -6.43 24.89 -14.72
N PRO A 101 -6.39 26.08 -14.10
CA PRO A 101 -7.33 26.43 -13.03
C PRO A 101 -8.82 26.36 -13.44
N ASP A 102 -9.14 26.52 -14.73
CA ASP A 102 -10.50 26.37 -15.28
C ASP A 102 -10.91 24.89 -15.52
N GLY A 103 -10.04 23.94 -15.15
CA GLY A 103 -10.28 22.50 -15.26
C GLY A 103 -9.95 21.90 -16.63
N ARG A 104 -9.36 22.67 -17.56
CA ARG A 104 -8.94 22.16 -18.87
C ARG A 104 -7.56 21.50 -18.81
N LEU A 105 -7.46 20.31 -19.38
CA LEU A 105 -6.17 19.65 -19.64
C LEU A 105 -5.49 20.32 -20.84
N LYS A 106 -4.24 20.76 -20.68
CA LYS A 106 -3.49 21.49 -21.74
C LYS A 106 -3.31 20.68 -23.04
N ARG A 107 -3.41 19.35 -22.99
CA ARG A 107 -3.58 18.44 -24.14
C ARG A 107 -4.33 17.20 -23.65
N GLN A 108 -5.35 16.72 -24.37
CA GLN A 108 -5.93 15.41 -24.10
C GLN A 108 -4.95 14.33 -24.57
N PRO A 109 -4.51 13.40 -23.71
CA PRO A 109 -3.78 12.23 -24.17
C PRO A 109 -4.72 11.39 -25.03
N HIS A 110 -4.35 11.18 -26.29
CA HIS A 110 -5.03 10.25 -27.18
C HIS A 110 -4.84 8.84 -26.59
N ASN A 111 -5.94 8.12 -26.39
CA ASN A 111 -6.07 6.78 -25.80
C ASN A 111 -6.01 6.66 -24.26
N HIS A 112 -7.14 6.16 -23.72
CA HIS A 112 -7.47 5.92 -22.30
C HIS A 112 -6.76 4.70 -21.68
N THR A 113 -5.64 4.26 -22.24
CA THR A 113 -4.89 3.10 -21.75
C THR A 113 -3.45 3.49 -21.44
N VAL A 114 -2.97 3.06 -20.28
CA VAL A 114 -1.57 3.25 -19.81
C VAL A 114 -0.56 2.75 -20.86
N SER A 115 -0.96 1.80 -21.72
CA SER A 115 -0.10 1.09 -22.67
C SER A 115 0.45 1.90 -23.85
N GLU A 116 -0.14 3.04 -24.23
CA GLU A 116 0.27 3.75 -25.47
C GLU A 116 1.18 4.96 -25.24
N ALA A 117 1.09 5.63 -24.08
CA ALA A 117 1.81 6.88 -23.82
C ALA A 117 3.33 6.72 -23.67
N TRP A 118 3.85 5.49 -23.63
CA TRP A 118 5.23 5.20 -23.20
C TRP A 118 6.05 4.29 -24.12
N LYS A 119 5.67 4.13 -25.40
CA LYS A 119 6.50 3.41 -26.39
C LYS A 119 7.84 4.09 -26.73
N HIS A 120 8.08 5.33 -26.28
CA HIS A 120 9.22 6.15 -26.74
C HIS A 120 10.24 6.58 -25.67
N LYS A 121 10.23 6.04 -24.44
CA LYS A 121 11.37 6.14 -23.52
C LYS A 121 11.88 4.75 -23.18
N LYS A 122 13.06 4.43 -23.71
CA LYS A 122 13.73 3.12 -23.63
C LYS A 122 13.98 2.67 -22.19
N ALA A 123 13.78 1.36 -22.01
CA ALA A 123 14.56 0.40 -21.22
C ALA A 123 14.80 0.73 -19.74
N ASP A 124 14.09 0.02 -18.86
CA ASP A 124 14.60 -0.60 -17.61
C ASP A 124 13.47 -1.00 -16.64
N TYR A 125 12.23 -0.60 -16.94
CA TYR A 125 11.05 -0.97 -16.16
C TYR A 125 10.23 -2.06 -16.85
N PHE A 126 9.92 -3.13 -16.11
CA PHE A 126 8.96 -4.13 -16.52
C PHE A 126 7.54 -3.52 -16.43
N SER A 127 6.93 -3.21 -17.57
CA SER A 127 5.50 -2.94 -17.64
C SER A 127 4.81 -4.29 -17.83
N PRO A 128 4.09 -4.84 -16.82
CA PRO A 128 3.21 -5.96 -17.07
C PRO A 128 2.21 -5.49 -18.13
N SER A 129 2.32 -6.03 -19.34
CA SER A 129 1.34 -5.82 -20.39
C SER A 129 0.02 -6.45 -19.94
N PHE A 130 -0.75 -5.74 -19.11
CA PHE A 130 -2.13 -6.09 -18.85
C PHE A 130 -2.89 -5.75 -20.13
N SER A 131 -3.17 -6.77 -20.94
CA SER A 131 -4.22 -6.65 -21.95
C SER A 131 -5.46 -6.13 -21.23
N PRO A 132 -6.11 -5.06 -21.72
CA PRO A 132 -7.43 -4.69 -21.23
C PRO A 132 -8.34 -5.87 -21.51
N SER A 133 -8.54 -6.72 -20.50
CA SER A 133 -9.60 -7.70 -20.50
C SER A 133 -10.89 -6.93 -20.77
N SER A 134 -11.60 -7.32 -21.82
CA SER A 134 -12.94 -6.82 -22.15
C SER A 134 -13.98 -7.15 -21.07
N SER A 135 -13.58 -7.91 -20.05
CA SER A 135 -14.40 -8.32 -18.92
C SER A 135 -13.92 -7.63 -17.62
N PRO A 136 -14.78 -6.93 -16.86
CA PRO A 136 -14.40 -6.42 -15.55
C PRO A 136 -14.01 -7.57 -14.60
N PRO A 137 -13.00 -7.39 -13.73
CA PRO A 137 -12.57 -8.44 -12.82
C PRO A 137 -13.70 -8.88 -11.86
N PRO A 138 -13.70 -10.13 -11.39
CA PRO A 138 -14.76 -10.69 -10.55
C PRO A 138 -14.93 -9.93 -9.23
N LEU A 139 -16.17 -9.99 -8.71
CA LEU A 139 -16.80 -9.08 -7.73
C LEU A 139 -16.19 -8.99 -6.31
N THR A 140 -15.06 -9.62 -5.99
CA THR A 140 -14.65 -9.81 -4.59
C THR A 140 -13.25 -9.43 -4.15
N THR A 141 -12.22 -9.26 -4.98
CA THR A 141 -10.87 -9.28 -4.38
C THR A 141 -9.86 -8.37 -5.04
N VAL A 142 -9.22 -7.58 -4.18
CA VAL A 142 -7.82 -7.16 -4.32
C VAL A 142 -6.97 -8.26 -4.95
N THR A 143 -5.97 -7.88 -5.74
CA THR A 143 -5.04 -8.85 -6.35
C THR A 143 -4.30 -9.66 -5.27
N LYS A 144 -3.73 -10.80 -5.67
CA LYS A 144 -2.72 -11.46 -4.83
C LYS A 144 -1.52 -10.52 -4.73
N ARG A 145 -1.04 -10.30 -3.50
CA ARG A 145 0.11 -9.42 -3.22
C ARG A 145 1.37 -10.24 -2.99
N ILE A 146 2.45 -9.84 -3.66
CA ILE A 146 3.80 -10.36 -3.49
C ILE A 146 4.62 -9.32 -2.72
N ILE A 147 5.05 -9.70 -1.51
CA ILE A 147 5.68 -8.78 -0.55
C ILE A 147 7.08 -9.30 -0.20
N PRO A 148 8.14 -8.83 -0.87
CA PRO A 148 9.51 -9.04 -0.42
C PRO A 148 9.73 -8.45 0.98
N CYS A 149 10.56 -9.14 1.76
CA CYS A 149 10.94 -8.74 3.11
C CYS A 149 12.46 -8.57 3.19
N LEU A 150 12.90 -7.45 3.74
CA LEU A 150 14.30 -7.11 3.98
C LEU A 150 14.56 -7.15 5.49
N ASP A 151 15.41 -8.08 5.92
CA ASP A 151 15.95 -8.05 7.27
C ASP A 151 17.14 -7.10 7.30
N VAL A 152 17.07 -6.08 8.15
CA VAL A 152 18.05 -5.00 8.21
C VAL A 152 18.71 -4.99 9.58
N LYS A 153 20.05 -4.91 9.58
CA LYS A 153 20.86 -4.77 10.79
C LYS A 153 21.98 -3.78 10.55
N GLY A 154 22.09 -2.77 11.41
CA GLY A 154 23.17 -1.77 11.31
C GLY A 154 23.26 -1.08 9.94
N GLY A 155 22.11 -0.77 9.32
CA GLY A 155 22.07 -0.10 8.02
C GLY A 155 22.21 -1.01 6.80
N ARG A 156 22.43 -2.32 6.98
CA ARG A 156 22.66 -3.28 5.89
C ARG A 156 21.57 -4.33 5.84
N VAL A 157 21.21 -4.79 4.65
CA VAL A 157 20.36 -6.00 4.52
C VAL A 157 21.21 -7.20 4.85
N VAL A 158 20.66 -8.11 5.66
CA VAL A 158 21.33 -9.34 6.06
C VAL A 158 20.49 -10.55 5.67
N LYS A 159 21.16 -11.68 5.45
CA LYS A 159 20.53 -12.99 5.23
C LYS A 159 21.15 -14.03 6.16
N GLY A 160 20.30 -14.84 6.78
CA GLY A 160 20.71 -15.95 7.64
C GLY A 160 19.56 -16.94 7.82
N VAL A 161 19.77 -18.00 8.60
CA VAL A 161 18.72 -18.94 8.98
C VAL A 161 18.34 -18.61 10.42
N SER A 162 17.06 -18.31 10.67
CA SER A 162 16.56 -17.98 12.02
C SER A 162 17.37 -16.90 12.75
N PHE A 163 17.80 -15.87 12.04
CA PHE A 163 18.67 -14.78 12.54
C PHE A 163 20.10 -15.20 12.96
N GLU A 164 20.49 -16.44 12.69
CA GLU A 164 21.85 -16.94 12.88
C GLU A 164 22.65 -16.94 11.58
N GLY A 165 23.98 -16.80 11.68
CA GLY A 165 24.88 -16.83 10.52
C GLY A 165 24.66 -15.68 9.53
N LEU A 166 24.27 -14.50 10.02
CA LEU A 166 23.95 -13.33 9.20
C LEU A 166 25.11 -12.93 8.29
N ARG A 167 24.84 -12.85 6.99
CA ARG A 167 25.75 -12.35 5.95
C ARG A 167 25.18 -11.08 5.34
N ASP A 168 26.04 -10.14 4.98
CA ASP A 168 25.64 -8.94 4.25
C ASP A 168 25.06 -9.34 2.88
N ALA A 169 23.85 -8.88 2.60
CA ALA A 169 23.10 -9.13 1.39
C ALA A 169 22.95 -7.87 0.52
N GLY A 170 23.39 -6.70 0.99
CA GLY A 170 23.40 -5.48 0.20
C GLY A 170 22.85 -4.23 0.90
N ASP A 171 22.76 -3.17 0.11
CA ASP A 171 22.15 -1.91 0.51
C ASP A 171 20.61 -2.01 0.47
N PRO A 172 19.88 -1.62 1.54
CA PRO A 172 18.43 -1.68 1.57
C PRO A 172 17.75 -0.87 0.46
N VAL A 173 18.30 0.28 0.09
CA VAL A 173 17.71 1.15 -0.94
C VAL A 173 17.83 0.50 -2.32
N ALA A 174 19.02 0.06 -2.70
CA ALA A 174 19.25 -0.63 -3.97
C ALA A 174 18.36 -1.87 -4.13
N LEU A 175 18.21 -2.66 -3.06
CA LEU A 175 17.35 -3.86 -3.07
C LEU A 175 15.87 -3.50 -3.16
N ALA A 176 15.41 -2.46 -2.46
CA ALA A 176 14.04 -1.98 -2.55
C ALA A 176 13.68 -1.50 -3.97
N MET A 177 14.58 -0.75 -4.61
CA MET A 177 14.42 -0.30 -6.00
C MET A 177 14.36 -1.49 -6.96
N GLU A 178 15.22 -2.49 -6.77
CA GLU A 178 15.23 -3.69 -7.59
C GLU A 178 13.94 -4.49 -7.42
N TYR A 179 13.43 -4.65 -6.20
CA TYR A 179 12.14 -5.29 -5.96
C TYR A 179 10.98 -4.54 -6.63
N GLN A 180 10.98 -3.21 -6.59
CA GLN A 180 10.00 -2.41 -7.32
C GLN A 180 10.09 -2.65 -8.83
N ARG A 181 11.32 -2.68 -9.39
CA ARG A 181 11.57 -2.94 -10.81
C ARG A 181 11.09 -4.33 -11.25
N GLN A 182 11.17 -5.31 -10.35
CA GLN A 182 10.67 -6.67 -10.56
C GLN A 182 9.15 -6.80 -10.36
N GLY A 183 8.45 -5.73 -9.96
CA GLY A 183 6.99 -5.72 -9.80
C GLY A 183 6.49 -6.18 -8.44
N ALA A 184 7.26 -5.97 -7.36
CA ALA A 184 6.76 -6.15 -6.00
C ALA A 184 5.51 -5.28 -5.74
N ASP A 185 4.54 -5.81 -4.99
CA ASP A 185 3.29 -5.11 -4.69
C ASP A 185 3.41 -4.21 -3.45
N GLU A 186 4.24 -4.61 -2.49
CA GLU A 186 4.58 -3.90 -1.26
C GLU A 186 5.99 -4.31 -0.83
N LEU A 187 6.59 -3.58 0.11
CA LEU A 187 7.87 -3.92 0.75
C LEU A 187 7.68 -4.06 2.26
N THR A 188 8.33 -5.05 2.87
CA THR A 188 8.49 -5.09 4.34
C THR A 188 9.96 -4.93 4.70
N VAL A 189 10.24 -4.06 5.67
CA VAL A 189 11.58 -3.85 6.24
C VAL A 189 11.53 -4.20 7.72
N LEU A 190 12.28 -5.20 8.13
CA LEU A 190 12.38 -5.63 9.52
C LEU A 190 13.73 -5.22 10.09
N ASP A 191 13.74 -4.25 10.99
CA ASP A 191 14.93 -3.92 11.76
C ASP A 191 15.14 -4.95 12.87
N ILE A 192 16.17 -5.77 12.71
CA ILE A 192 16.55 -6.82 13.67
C ILE A 192 17.70 -6.36 14.58
N SER A 193 17.99 -5.07 14.61
CA SER A 193 19.03 -4.49 15.45
C SER A 193 18.67 -4.57 16.94
N ALA A 194 19.68 -4.81 17.77
CA ALA A 194 19.50 -5.12 19.19
C ALA A 194 19.57 -3.87 20.07
N THR A 195 20.35 -2.86 19.67
CA THR A 195 20.60 -1.65 20.47
C THR A 195 19.67 -0.50 20.10
N GLN A 196 19.53 0.47 21.00
CA GLN A 196 18.68 1.64 20.79
C GLN A 196 19.29 2.64 19.78
N GLU A 197 20.62 2.79 19.75
CA GLU A 197 21.33 3.61 18.76
C GLU A 197 21.14 3.06 17.34
N GLU A 198 21.19 1.74 17.15
CA GLU A 198 20.94 1.12 15.85
C GLU A 198 19.50 1.35 15.35
N ARG A 199 18.52 1.48 16.26
CA ARG A 199 17.10 1.73 15.90
C ARG A 199 16.85 3.13 15.35
N ASP A 200 17.67 4.12 15.69
CA ASP A 200 17.54 5.44 15.07
C ASP A 200 17.84 5.40 13.56
N THR A 201 18.71 4.47 13.14
CA THR A 201 19.01 4.16 11.73
C THR A 201 17.78 3.71 10.96
N ALA A 202 16.81 3.04 11.60
CA ALA A 202 15.61 2.54 10.92
C ALA A 202 14.83 3.69 10.25
N LYS A 203 14.71 4.85 10.90
CA LYS A 203 14.03 6.03 10.31
C LYS A 203 14.78 6.56 9.09
N GLU A 204 16.10 6.53 9.11
CA GLU A 204 16.93 7.01 8.00
C GLU A 204 16.83 6.09 6.80
N ILE A 205 16.86 4.78 7.03
CA ILE A 205 16.65 3.76 5.99
C ILE A 205 15.26 3.90 5.38
N VAL A 206 14.23 4.06 6.20
CA VAL A 206 12.84 4.29 5.76
C VAL A 206 12.76 5.53 4.86
N ARG A 207 13.35 6.66 5.28
CA ARG A 207 13.40 7.88 4.46
C ARG A 207 14.15 7.67 3.15
N ALA A 208 15.27 6.95 3.19
CA ALA A 208 16.08 6.69 2.01
C ALA A 208 15.33 5.81 1.00
N ILE A 209 14.69 4.73 1.45
CA ILE A 209 13.86 3.86 0.60
C ILE A 209 12.67 4.63 0.02
N ARG A 210 11.97 5.43 0.83
CA ARG A 210 10.80 6.22 0.38
C ARG A 210 11.16 7.25 -0.70
N LYS A 211 12.37 7.81 -0.70
CA LYS A 211 12.80 8.75 -1.74
C LYS A 211 12.93 8.10 -3.12
N GLU A 212 13.29 6.82 -3.16
CA GLU A 212 13.59 6.10 -4.39
C GLU A 212 12.47 5.15 -4.82
N THR A 213 11.48 4.90 -3.95
CA THR A 213 10.41 3.92 -4.19
C THR A 213 9.03 4.44 -3.84
N LEU A 214 8.05 3.95 -4.60
CA LEU A 214 6.62 4.21 -4.46
C LEU A 214 5.87 2.96 -3.96
N LEU A 215 6.58 1.92 -3.54
CA LEU A 215 5.97 0.76 -2.92
C LEU A 215 5.32 1.16 -1.59
N PRO A 216 4.13 0.64 -1.27
CA PRO A 216 3.65 0.61 0.11
C PRO A 216 4.68 -0.13 0.97
N MET A 217 5.06 0.45 2.10
CA MET A 217 6.15 -0.02 2.94
C MET A 217 5.67 -0.28 4.37
N CYS A 218 5.82 -1.53 4.81
CA CYS A 218 5.64 -1.94 6.20
C CYS A 218 6.98 -1.98 6.92
N VAL A 219 7.07 -1.41 8.11
CA VAL A 219 8.30 -1.41 8.91
C VAL A 219 8.06 -2.08 10.25
N GLY A 220 8.83 -3.13 10.53
CA GLY A 220 8.85 -3.84 11.80
C GLY A 220 10.20 -3.71 12.50
N GLY A 221 10.25 -4.10 13.77
CA GLY A 221 11.45 -4.01 14.60
C GLY A 221 11.38 -2.84 15.57
N GLY A 222 11.46 -3.14 16.87
CA GLY A 222 11.54 -2.12 17.92
C GLY A 222 10.29 -1.25 18.17
N VAL A 223 9.17 -1.48 17.49
CA VAL A 223 7.91 -0.72 17.69
C VAL A 223 7.26 -1.13 19.02
N ASN A 224 7.38 -0.28 20.03
CA ASN A 224 6.93 -0.57 21.40
C ASN A 224 6.00 0.50 22.00
N SER A 225 5.66 1.54 21.24
CA SER A 225 4.81 2.64 21.68
C SER A 225 4.13 3.31 20.48
N VAL A 226 3.05 4.04 20.75
CA VAL A 226 2.38 4.89 19.74
C VAL A 226 3.33 5.96 19.18
N ALA A 227 4.25 6.47 20.01
CA ALA A 227 5.25 7.45 19.57
C ALA A 227 6.28 6.84 18.60
N ALA A 228 6.75 5.61 18.87
CA ALA A 228 7.63 4.89 17.96
C ALA A 228 6.93 4.61 16.61
N ALA A 229 5.66 4.19 16.64
CA ALA A 229 4.86 4.03 15.44
C ALA A 229 4.72 5.34 14.65
N ALA A 230 4.39 6.44 15.34
CA ALA A 230 4.29 7.77 14.74
C ALA A 230 5.59 8.22 14.04
N ALA A 231 6.73 7.94 14.66
CA ALA A 231 8.03 8.32 14.12
C ALA A 231 8.37 7.58 12.81
N LEU A 232 8.05 6.28 12.72
CA LEU A 232 8.25 5.49 11.50
C LEU A 232 7.28 5.90 10.39
N LEU A 233 5.99 6.09 10.72
CA LEU A 233 4.99 6.57 9.77
C LEU A 233 5.39 7.95 9.23
N GLY A 234 5.81 8.87 10.10
CA GLY A 234 6.31 10.19 9.71
C GLY A 234 7.64 10.17 8.95
N ALA A 235 8.40 9.08 9.00
CA ALA A 235 9.61 8.89 8.20
C ALA A 235 9.31 8.40 6.77
N GLY A 236 8.10 7.90 6.50
CA GLY A 236 7.69 7.41 5.18
C GLY A 236 7.21 5.96 5.13
N ALA A 237 7.10 5.28 6.29
CA ALA A 237 6.41 4.00 6.37
C ALA A 237 4.90 4.20 6.21
N ASP A 238 4.22 3.28 5.53
CA ASP A 238 2.75 3.29 5.41
C ASP A 238 2.11 2.40 6.48
N LYS A 239 2.87 1.42 6.98
CA LYS A 239 2.45 0.48 8.01
C LYS A 239 3.59 0.24 8.99
N VAL A 240 3.24 -0.08 10.22
CA VAL A 240 4.17 -0.53 11.25
C VAL A 240 3.79 -1.93 11.71
N ALA A 241 4.79 -2.74 12.06
CA ALA A 241 4.58 -4.08 12.59
C ALA A 241 5.04 -4.20 14.04
N VAL A 242 4.18 -4.78 14.89
CA VAL A 242 4.49 -5.15 16.28
C VAL A 242 4.55 -6.67 16.40
N ASN A 243 5.42 -7.16 17.28
CA ASN A 243 5.56 -8.59 17.60
C ASN A 243 5.67 -8.76 19.12
N THR A 244 6.88 -8.84 19.68
CA THR A 244 7.11 -9.02 21.12
C THR A 244 6.40 -7.99 21.99
N SER A 245 6.31 -6.73 21.54
CA SER A 245 5.59 -5.67 22.23
C SER A 245 4.09 -5.93 22.33
N ALA A 246 3.47 -6.55 21.31
CA ALA A 246 2.06 -6.93 21.36
C ALA A 246 1.79 -8.12 22.29
N VAL A 247 2.76 -9.02 22.48
CA VAL A 247 2.63 -10.08 23.49
C VAL A 247 2.72 -9.51 24.90
N ARG A 248 3.65 -8.57 25.13
CA ARG A 248 3.85 -7.94 26.45
C ARG A 248 2.76 -6.94 26.82
N ASN A 249 2.26 -6.20 25.83
CA ASN A 249 1.20 -5.22 25.99
C ASN A 249 0.25 -5.29 24.77
N PRO A 250 -0.78 -6.16 24.81
CA PRO A 250 -1.75 -6.30 23.72
C PRO A 250 -2.52 -5.01 23.39
N GLU A 251 -2.72 -4.11 24.37
CA GLU A 251 -3.45 -2.84 24.19
C GLU A 251 -2.76 -1.91 23.18
N LEU A 252 -1.44 -2.03 23.02
CA LEU A 252 -0.66 -1.24 22.06
C LEU A 252 -1.19 -1.33 20.62
N ILE A 253 -1.72 -2.49 20.22
CA ILE A 253 -2.33 -2.67 18.89
C ILE A 253 -3.54 -1.73 18.74
N GLY A 254 -4.40 -1.71 19.76
CA GLY A 254 -5.60 -0.87 19.82
C GLY A 254 -5.23 0.61 19.82
N ASP A 255 -4.23 1.01 20.60
CA ASP A 255 -3.79 2.41 20.70
C ASP A 255 -3.25 2.95 19.37
N ILE A 256 -2.42 2.17 18.66
CA ILE A 256 -1.90 2.56 17.34
C ILE A 256 -3.04 2.63 16.32
N ALA A 257 -3.90 1.60 16.29
CA ALA A 257 -5.03 1.54 15.37
C ALA A 257 -6.06 2.65 15.62
N ALA A 258 -6.29 3.06 16.87
CA ALA A 258 -7.18 4.16 17.21
C ALA A 258 -6.64 5.52 16.72
N LYS A 259 -5.32 5.71 16.77
CA LYS A 259 -4.69 6.98 16.35
C LYS A 259 -4.53 7.11 14.84
N PHE A 260 -4.13 6.04 14.16
CA PHE A 260 -3.72 6.08 12.75
C PHE A 260 -4.63 5.26 11.82
N GLY A 261 -5.53 4.47 12.39
CA GLY A 261 -6.40 3.54 11.68
C GLY A 261 -5.83 2.12 11.61
N SER A 262 -6.70 1.10 11.63
CA SER A 262 -6.28 -0.30 11.61
C SER A 262 -5.48 -0.71 10.38
N GLN A 263 -5.57 0.05 9.29
CA GLN A 263 -4.86 -0.22 8.03
C GLN A 263 -3.34 -0.11 8.12
N CYS A 264 -2.83 0.70 9.05
CA CYS A 264 -1.39 0.89 9.21
C CYS A 264 -0.77 -0.01 10.28
N MET A 265 -1.58 -0.81 10.99
CA MET A 265 -1.13 -1.63 12.12
C MET A 265 -1.09 -3.12 11.74
N VAL A 266 0.12 -3.68 11.62
CA VAL A 266 0.36 -5.10 11.31
C VAL A 266 0.80 -5.84 12.58
N LEU A 267 0.15 -6.97 12.89
CA LEU A 267 0.63 -7.89 13.91
C LEU A 267 1.50 -8.97 13.25
N ALA A 268 2.78 -9.01 13.61
CA ALA A 268 3.67 -10.11 13.26
C ALA A 268 3.56 -11.21 14.32
N VAL A 269 3.36 -12.46 13.87
CA VAL A 269 3.15 -13.63 14.73
C VAL A 269 4.13 -14.72 14.34
N ASP A 270 5.04 -15.05 15.25
CA ASP A 270 5.88 -16.23 15.16
C ASP A 270 5.22 -17.36 15.96
N ALA A 271 4.82 -18.44 15.30
CA ALA A 271 4.12 -19.56 15.92
C ALA A 271 4.87 -20.88 15.70
N ARG A 272 4.94 -21.70 16.75
CA ARG A 272 5.44 -23.08 16.70
C ARG A 272 4.31 -24.04 17.06
N ARG A 273 4.10 -25.07 16.25
CA ARG A 273 3.10 -26.12 16.55
C ARG A 273 3.51 -26.86 17.83
N ARG A 274 2.61 -26.96 18.80
CA ARG A 274 2.76 -27.86 19.95
C ARG A 274 2.50 -29.28 19.49
N ILE A 275 3.40 -30.21 19.79
CA ILE A 275 3.17 -31.64 19.68
C ILE A 275 2.76 -32.07 21.09
N GLU A 276 1.55 -32.61 21.23
CA GLU A 276 1.13 -33.25 22.48
C GLU A 276 1.77 -34.64 22.48
N GLU A 277 2.60 -34.94 23.48
CA GLU A 277 3.04 -36.31 23.72
C GLU A 277 1.85 -37.05 24.35
N GLU A 278 1.41 -38.14 23.73
CA GLU A 278 0.46 -39.05 24.38
C GLU A 278 1.15 -39.57 25.64
N GLU A 279 0.61 -39.24 26.81
CA GLU A 279 1.01 -39.87 28.06
C GLU A 279 0.74 -41.38 27.90
N GLU A 280 1.79 -42.17 27.68
CA GLU A 280 1.73 -43.62 27.85
C GLU A 280 1.39 -43.87 29.32
N GLY A 281 0.12 -44.20 29.56
CA GLY A 281 -0.38 -44.55 30.88
C GLY A 281 0.41 -45.75 31.44
N GLU A 282 0.94 -45.58 32.65
CA GLU A 282 1.45 -46.65 33.51
C GLU A 282 0.34 -47.64 33.92
#